data_AF-A0A6S7E3H9-F1
#
_entry.id   AF-A0A6S7E3H9-F1
#
_cell.length_a   1.000
_cell.length_b   1.000
_cell.length_c   1.000
_cell.angle_alpha   90.00
_cell.angle_beta   90.00
_cell.angle_gamma   90.00
#
_symmetry.space_group_name_H-M   'P 1'
#
loop_
_entity.id
_entity.type
_entity.pdbx_description
1 polymer ?
#
loop_
_entity_poly.entity_id
_entity_poly.type
_entity_poly.pdbx_seq_one_letter_code
_entity_poly.pdbx_strand_id
1 'polypeptide(L)'
;MKTIQNYVPPDAQAMRRLQDRLGYSNARMAELAGLDAAIPWPSYVGGPEPRSLGRQRLFYVAARLTLEEAEWQRVLAAMRELGAHFDYREPQFPDAAPAPEPIADEERKFGMLLVSRNGSFHEMEQLREFAHFAHEADVSRYVHSAFYDSDIDLCRFSFADHDGLDDASRDRIFDAARKTITRFEFDGRIYQGGIPPESDG
;
A
#
# COMPACT_ATOMS: atom_id res chain seq x y z
N MET A 1 -10.24 -34.93 13.04
CA MET A 1 -10.16 -34.36 11.68
C MET A 1 -11.43 -33.56 11.44
N LYS A 2 -11.37 -32.28 11.05
CA LYS A 2 -12.57 -31.50 10.74
C LYS A 2 -13.05 -31.88 9.33
N THR A 3 -13.90 -32.89 9.22
CA THR A 3 -14.46 -33.30 7.93
C THR A 3 -15.73 -32.50 7.66
N ILE A 4 -15.81 -31.83 6.51
CA ILE A 4 -17.05 -31.16 6.08
C ILE A 4 -18.11 -32.25 5.83
N GLN A 5 -19.23 -32.21 6.52
CA GLN A 5 -20.36 -33.13 6.32
C GLN A 5 -21.58 -32.35 5.81
N ASN A 6 -22.49 -33.03 5.11
CA ASN A 6 -23.73 -32.44 4.59
C ASN A 6 -23.52 -31.13 3.81
N TYR A 7 -22.53 -31.13 2.91
CA TYR A 7 -22.17 -29.95 2.12
C TYR A 7 -23.32 -29.54 1.20
N VAL A 8 -23.81 -28.32 1.39
CA VAL A 8 -24.72 -27.63 0.46
C VAL A 8 -23.91 -26.53 -0.23
N PRO A 9 -23.82 -26.52 -1.58
CA PRO A 9 -23.06 -25.51 -2.29
C PRO A 9 -23.72 -24.13 -2.17
N PRO A 10 -22.95 -23.03 -2.24
CA PRO A 10 -23.52 -21.71 -2.37
C PRO A 10 -24.34 -21.61 -3.66
N ASP A 11 -25.50 -20.96 -3.56
CA ASP A 11 -26.33 -20.70 -4.72
C ASP A 11 -25.73 -19.62 -5.65
N ALA A 12 -26.30 -19.51 -6.85
CA ALA A 12 -25.85 -18.54 -7.85
C ALA A 12 -25.91 -17.09 -7.36
N GLN A 13 -26.86 -16.76 -6.48
CA GLN A 13 -27.03 -15.42 -5.96
C GLN A 13 -25.93 -15.07 -4.95
N ALA A 14 -25.55 -16.02 -4.10
CA ALA A 14 -24.43 -15.90 -3.18
C ALA A 14 -23.11 -15.72 -3.92
N MET A 15 -22.91 -16.46 -5.01
CA MET A 15 -21.72 -16.31 -5.85
C MET A 15 -21.69 -14.95 -6.57
N ARG A 16 -22.85 -14.45 -7.01
CA ARG A 16 -22.96 -13.11 -7.60
C ARG A 16 -22.64 -12.02 -6.58
N ARG A 17 -23.22 -12.08 -5.38
CA ARG A 17 -22.89 -11.16 -4.27
C ARG A 17 -21.41 -11.19 -3.92
N LEU A 18 -20.76 -12.36 -3.96
CA LEU A 18 -19.31 -12.47 -3.75
C LEU A 18 -18.55 -11.71 -4.83
N GLN A 19 -18.88 -11.93 -6.10
CA GLN A 19 -18.25 -11.24 -7.22
C GLN A 19 -18.42 -9.71 -7.11
N ASP A 20 -19.64 -9.26 -6.84
CA ASP A 20 -19.98 -7.83 -6.72
C ASP A 20 -19.21 -7.18 -5.56
N ARG A 21 -19.15 -7.86 -4.40
CA ARG A 21 -18.40 -7.38 -3.22
C ARG A 21 -16.89 -7.25 -3.47
N LEU A 22 -16.33 -8.11 -4.32
CA LEU A 22 -14.92 -8.07 -4.68
C LEU A 22 -14.63 -7.09 -5.84
N GLY A 23 -15.66 -6.68 -6.59
CA GLY A 23 -15.49 -5.88 -7.80
C GLY A 23 -14.73 -6.61 -8.92
N TYR A 24 -14.73 -7.95 -8.91
CA TYR A 24 -13.90 -8.76 -9.81
C TYR A 24 -14.60 -9.07 -11.14
N SER A 25 -13.82 -9.07 -12.23
CA SER A 25 -14.28 -9.55 -13.53
C SER A 25 -14.50 -11.08 -13.52
N ASN A 26 -15.23 -11.60 -14.51
CA ASN A 26 -15.43 -13.04 -14.67
C ASN A 26 -14.10 -13.80 -14.79
N ALA A 27 -13.10 -13.22 -15.45
CA ALA A 27 -11.77 -13.81 -15.59
C ALA A 27 -11.06 -13.88 -14.24
N ARG A 28 -11.09 -12.79 -13.46
CA ARG A 28 -10.46 -12.75 -12.12
C ARG A 28 -11.15 -13.68 -11.13
N MET A 29 -12.47 -13.83 -11.23
CA MET A 29 -13.21 -14.81 -10.43
C MET A 29 -12.87 -16.25 -10.84
N ALA A 30 -12.72 -16.53 -12.13
CA ALA A 30 -12.30 -17.85 -12.61
C ALA A 30 -10.90 -18.22 -12.11
N GLU A 31 -9.97 -17.25 -12.11
CA GLU A 31 -8.63 -17.41 -11.56
C GLU A 31 -8.64 -17.62 -10.04
N LEU A 32 -9.40 -16.80 -9.30
CA LEU A 32 -9.58 -16.95 -7.86
C LEU A 32 -10.09 -18.35 -7.50
N ALA A 33 -11.01 -18.89 -8.29
CA ALA A 33 -11.58 -20.21 -8.08
C ALA A 33 -10.77 -21.37 -8.69
N GLY A 34 -9.64 -21.10 -9.33
CA GLY A 34 -8.82 -22.13 -9.99
C GLY A 34 -9.61 -22.92 -11.03
N LEU A 35 -10.40 -22.23 -11.86
CA LEU A 35 -11.19 -22.86 -12.91
C LEU A 35 -10.33 -23.17 -14.14
N ASP A 36 -10.57 -24.33 -14.74
CA ASP A 36 -10.05 -24.66 -16.06
C ASP A 36 -10.62 -23.71 -17.12
N ALA A 37 -9.85 -23.40 -18.17
CA ALA A 37 -10.28 -22.50 -19.25
C ALA A 37 -11.59 -22.94 -19.94
N ALA A 38 -11.93 -24.24 -19.87
CA ALA A 38 -13.16 -24.80 -20.42
C ALA A 38 -14.41 -24.51 -19.56
N ILE A 39 -14.26 -24.00 -18.33
CA ILE A 39 -15.37 -23.78 -17.39
C ILE A 39 -15.47 -22.29 -17.06
N PRO A 40 -16.37 -21.54 -17.72
CA PRO A 40 -16.47 -20.11 -17.53
C PRO A 40 -17.18 -19.77 -16.20
N TRP A 41 -16.72 -18.71 -15.53
CA TRP A 41 -17.31 -18.22 -14.28
C TRP A 41 -18.84 -18.00 -14.31
N PRO A 42 -19.44 -17.47 -15.40
CA PRO A 42 -20.89 -17.32 -15.54
C PRO A 42 -21.72 -18.56 -15.19
N SER A 43 -21.20 -19.78 -15.40
CA SER A 43 -21.87 -21.02 -15.01
C SER A 43 -22.18 -21.10 -13.50
N TYR A 44 -21.42 -20.40 -12.65
CA TYR A 44 -21.60 -20.42 -11.19
C TYR A 44 -22.45 -19.27 -10.65
N VAL A 45 -22.82 -18.29 -11.50
CA VAL A 45 -23.61 -17.11 -11.11
C VAL A 45 -24.96 -17.04 -11.83
N GLY A 46 -25.44 -18.17 -12.37
CA GLY A 46 -26.76 -18.28 -13.01
C GLY A 46 -26.75 -18.10 -14.53
N GLY A 47 -25.64 -18.43 -15.19
CA GLY A 47 -25.55 -18.51 -16.65
C GLY A 47 -26.39 -19.65 -17.25
N PRO A 48 -26.40 -19.79 -18.59
CA PRO A 48 -27.27 -20.73 -19.30
C PRO A 48 -27.02 -22.20 -18.98
N GLU A 49 -25.82 -22.54 -18.50
CA GLU A 49 -25.47 -23.86 -17.97
C GLU A 49 -25.03 -23.74 -16.50
N PRO A 50 -25.98 -23.81 -15.54
CA PRO A 50 -25.69 -23.65 -14.12
C PRO A 50 -24.83 -24.79 -13.58
N ARG A 51 -23.83 -24.44 -12.78
CA ARG A 51 -22.96 -25.38 -12.07
C ARG A 51 -22.88 -25.00 -10.59
N SER A 52 -22.80 -26.02 -9.74
CA SER A 52 -22.52 -25.84 -8.32
C SER A 52 -21.02 -25.89 -8.06
N LEU A 53 -20.54 -25.06 -7.13
CA LEU A 53 -19.14 -25.09 -6.71
C LEU A 53 -18.94 -26.28 -5.76
N GLY A 54 -18.04 -27.21 -6.10
CA GLY A 54 -17.73 -28.34 -5.22
C GLY A 54 -16.98 -27.90 -3.96
N ARG A 55 -17.10 -28.65 -2.86
CA ARG A 55 -16.52 -28.27 -1.54
C ARG A 55 -15.03 -27.93 -1.58
N GLN A 56 -14.24 -28.69 -2.35
CA GLN A 56 -12.78 -28.53 -2.40
C GLN A 56 -12.42 -27.21 -3.08
N ARG A 57 -13.18 -26.86 -4.12
CA ARG A 57 -13.03 -25.59 -4.82
C ARG A 57 -13.51 -24.42 -3.96
N LEU A 58 -14.60 -24.58 -3.20
CA LEU A 58 -15.02 -23.56 -2.25
C LEU A 58 -13.97 -23.36 -1.15
N PHE A 59 -13.40 -24.45 -0.63
CA PHE A 59 -12.30 -24.37 0.33
C PHE A 59 -11.10 -23.61 -0.25
N TYR A 60 -10.71 -23.91 -1.48
CA TYR A 60 -9.64 -23.20 -2.17
C TYR A 60 -9.94 -21.70 -2.34
N VAL A 61 -11.15 -21.34 -2.81
CA VAL A 61 -11.61 -19.94 -2.91
C VAL A 61 -11.56 -19.25 -1.55
N ALA A 62 -12.10 -19.89 -0.52
CA ALA A 62 -12.13 -19.32 0.83
C ALA A 62 -10.71 -19.11 1.36
N ALA A 63 -9.83 -20.11 1.23
CA ALA A 63 -8.43 -20.01 1.63
C ALA A 63 -7.72 -18.84 0.93
N ARG A 64 -7.93 -18.67 -0.38
CA ARG A 64 -7.37 -17.53 -1.14
C ARG A 64 -7.90 -16.16 -0.72
N LEU A 65 -9.07 -16.10 -0.10
CA LEU A 65 -9.68 -14.84 0.37
C LEU A 65 -9.35 -14.52 1.83
N THR A 66 -8.92 -15.50 2.61
CA THR A 66 -8.75 -15.35 4.07
C THR A 66 -7.32 -15.50 4.55
N LEU A 67 -6.48 -16.25 3.84
CA LEU A 67 -5.08 -16.44 4.21
C LEU A 67 -4.26 -15.23 3.77
N GLU A 68 -3.41 -14.73 4.66
CA GLU A 68 -2.40 -13.75 4.29
C GLU A 68 -1.32 -14.38 3.41
N GLU A 69 -0.55 -13.56 2.69
CA GLU A 69 0.47 -14.04 1.75
C GLU A 69 1.46 -15.00 2.43
N ALA A 70 1.95 -14.68 3.62
CA ALA A 70 2.85 -15.55 4.38
C ALA A 70 2.22 -16.91 4.72
N GLU A 71 0.91 -16.95 4.98
CA GLU A 71 0.19 -18.19 5.27
C GLU A 71 -0.06 -19.00 4.00
N TRP A 72 -0.37 -18.33 2.90
CA TRP A 72 -0.50 -18.94 1.59
C TRP A 72 0.79 -19.61 1.13
N GLN A 73 1.93 -18.92 1.29
CA GLN A 73 3.25 -19.48 0.98
C GLN A 73 3.56 -20.73 1.81
N ARG A 74 3.14 -20.78 3.08
CA ARG A 74 3.26 -22.00 3.91
C ARG A 74 2.46 -23.17 3.35
N VAL A 75 1.27 -22.93 2.80
CA VAL A 75 0.48 -23.98 2.14
C VAL A 75 1.21 -24.49 0.89
N LEU A 76 1.72 -23.60 0.05
CA LEU A 76 2.47 -24.00 -1.16
C LEU A 76 3.75 -24.77 -0.82
N ALA A 77 4.47 -24.36 0.22
CA ALA A 77 5.64 -25.09 0.72
C ALA A 77 5.26 -26.50 1.21
N ALA A 78 4.19 -26.63 2.00
CA ALA A 78 3.69 -27.93 2.44
C ALA A 78 3.28 -28.82 1.26
N MET A 79 2.68 -28.25 0.20
CA MET A 79 2.37 -29.00 -1.02
C MET A 79 3.64 -29.56 -1.68
N ARG A 80 4.72 -28.77 -1.74
CA ARG A 80 6.03 -29.21 -2.26
C ARG A 80 6.67 -30.28 -1.38
N GLU A 81 6.59 -30.15 -0.06
CA GLU A 81 7.06 -31.17 0.89
C GLU A 81 6.33 -32.51 0.71
N LEU A 82 5.04 -32.47 0.35
CA LEU A 82 4.24 -33.64 0.00
C LEU A 82 4.54 -34.20 -1.41
N GLY A 83 5.49 -33.62 -2.14
CA GLY A 83 5.96 -34.08 -3.46
C GLY A 83 5.27 -33.43 -4.65
N ALA A 84 4.41 -32.43 -4.45
CA ALA A 84 3.81 -31.71 -5.57
C ALA A 84 4.86 -30.84 -6.29
N HIS A 85 4.87 -30.90 -7.61
CA HIS A 85 5.71 -30.06 -8.46
C HIS A 85 4.82 -29.16 -9.29
N PHE A 86 5.01 -27.86 -9.17
CA PHE A 86 4.23 -26.87 -9.89
C PHE A 86 5.01 -25.57 -10.00
N ASP A 87 4.87 -24.94 -11.17
CA ASP A 87 5.22 -23.56 -11.38
C ASP A 87 3.97 -22.72 -11.16
N TYR A 88 4.12 -21.55 -10.56
CA TYR A 88 3.10 -20.52 -10.59
C TYR A 88 3.74 -19.24 -11.06
N ARG A 89 3.04 -18.56 -11.95
CA ARG A 89 3.31 -17.14 -12.18
C ARG A 89 2.74 -16.44 -10.97
N GLU A 90 3.51 -15.59 -10.29
CA GLU A 90 2.87 -14.51 -9.55
C GLU A 90 1.90 -13.84 -10.54
N PRO A 91 0.64 -13.62 -10.17
CA PRO A 91 -0.25 -12.89 -11.04
C PRO A 91 0.41 -11.55 -11.35
N GLN A 92 0.91 -11.42 -12.57
CA GLN A 92 0.96 -10.13 -13.23
C GLN A 92 -0.50 -9.78 -13.40
N PHE A 93 -1.06 -9.15 -12.36
CA PHE A 93 -2.31 -8.44 -12.51
C PHE A 93 -2.14 -7.60 -13.78
N PRO A 94 -2.95 -7.78 -14.84
CA PRO A 94 -3.15 -6.67 -15.74
C PRO A 94 -3.69 -5.60 -14.81
N ASP A 95 -2.84 -4.62 -14.54
CA ASP A 95 -3.10 -3.50 -13.66
C ASP A 95 -4.61 -3.23 -13.62
N ALA A 96 -5.21 -3.26 -12.44
CA ALA A 96 -6.11 -2.16 -12.15
C ALA A 96 -5.28 -0.94 -12.53
N ALA A 97 -5.58 -0.30 -13.69
CA ALA A 97 -4.71 0.66 -14.38
C ALA A 97 -3.80 1.30 -13.33
N PRO A 98 -2.46 1.09 -13.41
CA PRO A 98 -1.58 1.18 -12.25
C PRO A 98 -2.08 2.37 -11.47
N ALA A 99 -2.51 2.18 -10.22
CA ALA A 99 -2.90 3.32 -9.39
C ALA A 99 -1.78 4.32 -9.63
N PRO A 100 -2.08 5.45 -10.31
CA PRO A 100 -1.11 6.15 -11.14
C PRO A 100 0.16 6.23 -10.33
N GLU A 101 1.27 5.61 -10.80
CA GLU A 101 2.51 5.43 -10.01
C GLU A 101 2.62 6.65 -9.13
N PRO A 102 2.48 6.51 -7.80
CA PRO A 102 2.06 7.63 -6.96
C PRO A 102 3.04 8.75 -7.26
N ILE A 103 2.52 9.73 -8.00
CA ILE A 103 3.39 10.64 -8.72
C ILE A 103 4.00 11.46 -7.61
N ALA A 104 5.33 11.44 -7.51
CA ALA A 104 6.02 12.27 -6.55
C ALA A 104 5.46 13.69 -6.69
N ASP A 105 4.80 14.17 -5.64
CA ASP A 105 4.22 15.50 -5.67
C ASP A 105 5.36 16.46 -5.34
N GLU A 106 5.72 17.27 -6.32
CA GLU A 106 6.82 18.22 -6.24
C GLU A 106 6.27 19.64 -6.22
N GLU A 107 6.61 20.37 -5.15
CA GLU A 107 6.24 21.77 -5.01
C GLU A 107 7.47 22.62 -4.70
N ARG A 108 7.58 23.79 -5.32
CA ARG A 108 8.59 24.79 -4.95
C ARG A 108 7.99 25.85 -4.05
N LYS A 109 8.56 26.04 -2.86
CA LYS A 109 8.10 27.05 -1.90
C LYS A 109 9.29 27.71 -1.19
N PHE A 110 9.32 29.05 -1.19
CA PHE A 110 10.39 29.87 -0.58
C PHE A 110 11.83 29.48 -0.99
N GLY A 111 11.99 28.95 -2.22
CA GLY A 111 13.28 28.47 -2.75
C GLY A 111 13.59 26.99 -2.49
N MET A 112 12.83 26.33 -1.61
CA MET A 112 12.97 24.89 -1.32
C MET A 112 12.19 24.05 -2.33
N LEU A 113 12.74 22.89 -2.69
CA LEU A 113 12.02 21.82 -3.37
C LEU A 113 11.40 20.87 -2.33
N LEU A 114 10.09 20.76 -2.31
CA LEU A 114 9.32 19.88 -1.44
C LEU A 114 8.87 18.67 -2.26
N VAL A 115 9.13 17.46 -1.75
CA VAL A 115 8.82 16.23 -2.47
C VAL A 115 8.21 15.21 -1.51
N SER A 116 6.99 14.74 -1.78
CA SER A 116 6.45 13.52 -1.17
C SER A 116 6.57 12.38 -2.18
N ARG A 117 7.22 11.27 -1.79
CA ARG A 117 7.43 10.10 -2.68
C ARG A 117 6.13 9.66 -3.34
N ASN A 118 5.06 9.57 -2.54
CA ASN A 118 3.77 9.07 -3.01
C ASN A 118 2.69 10.16 -3.16
N GLY A 119 3.05 11.44 -3.02
CA GLY A 119 2.11 12.56 -3.13
C GLY A 119 1.01 12.58 -2.06
N SER A 120 1.29 12.04 -0.87
CA SER A 120 0.33 12.01 0.24
C SER A 120 -0.03 13.42 0.68
N PHE A 121 -1.32 13.73 0.76
CA PHE A 121 -1.81 15.06 1.15
C PHE A 121 -1.22 15.51 2.49
N HIS A 122 -1.20 14.60 3.48
CA HIS A 122 -0.70 14.90 4.82
C HIS A 122 0.81 15.16 4.82
N GLU A 123 1.59 14.39 4.05
CA GLU A 123 3.03 14.62 3.93
C GLU A 123 3.33 15.96 3.25
N MET A 124 2.58 16.27 2.18
CA MET A 124 2.71 17.55 1.49
C MET A 124 2.30 18.73 2.37
N GLU A 125 1.30 18.57 3.23
CA GLU A 125 0.94 19.58 4.24
C GLU A 125 2.08 19.81 5.24
N GLN A 126 2.64 18.74 5.82
CA GLN A 126 3.79 18.83 6.72
C GLN A 126 4.99 19.53 6.05
N LEU A 127 5.29 19.19 4.79
CA LEU A 127 6.37 19.82 4.02
C LEU A 127 6.10 21.30 3.75
N ARG A 128 4.85 21.68 3.44
CA ARG A 128 4.45 23.09 3.23
C ARG A 128 4.51 23.89 4.52
N GLU A 129 4.11 23.31 5.64
CA GLU A 129 4.21 23.94 6.96
C GLU A 129 5.68 24.10 7.37
N PHE A 130 6.50 23.05 7.19
CA PHE A 130 7.95 23.14 7.41
C PHE A 130 8.55 24.30 6.62
N ALA A 131 8.22 24.38 5.32
CA ALA A 131 8.68 25.44 4.46
C ALA A 131 8.27 26.84 4.96
N HIS A 132 7.06 26.96 5.48
CA HIS A 132 6.57 28.20 6.08
C HIS A 132 7.37 28.59 7.33
N PHE A 133 7.52 27.68 8.30
CA PHE A 133 8.28 27.96 9.53
C PHE A 133 9.77 28.20 9.26
N ALA A 134 10.37 27.48 8.31
CA ALA A 134 11.75 27.74 7.88
C ALA A 134 11.91 29.12 7.25
N HIS A 135 10.91 29.60 6.52
CA HIS A 135 10.90 30.95 5.97
C HIS A 135 10.72 32.03 7.04
N GLU A 136 9.76 31.84 7.97
CA GLU A 136 9.54 32.75 9.09
C GLU A 136 10.78 32.88 9.99
N ALA A 137 11.54 31.80 10.14
CA ALA A 137 12.79 31.79 10.90
C ALA A 137 14.02 32.33 10.11
N ASP A 138 13.83 32.83 8.89
CA ASP A 138 14.87 33.30 7.94
C ASP A 138 15.96 32.25 7.64
N VAL A 139 15.56 30.98 7.54
CA VAL A 139 16.47 29.85 7.24
C VAL A 139 16.11 29.08 5.97
N SER A 140 15.00 29.42 5.30
CA SER A 140 14.56 28.71 4.08
C SER A 140 15.62 28.67 2.97
N ARG A 141 16.47 29.70 2.87
CA ARG A 141 17.59 29.76 1.90
C ARG A 141 18.63 28.66 2.08
N TYR A 142 18.77 28.11 3.29
CA TYR A 142 19.78 27.08 3.58
C TYR A 142 19.29 25.66 3.27
N VAL A 143 18.01 25.48 2.99
CA VAL A 143 17.43 24.19 2.65
C VAL A 143 17.24 24.13 1.14
N HIS A 144 17.91 23.19 0.49
CA HIS A 144 17.74 22.94 -0.93
C HIS A 144 16.46 22.15 -1.19
N SER A 145 16.25 21.06 -0.43
CA SER A 145 15.07 20.22 -0.54
C SER A 145 14.67 19.56 0.77
N ALA A 146 13.38 19.24 0.87
CA ALA A 146 12.81 18.37 1.90
C ALA A 146 12.05 17.24 1.18
N PHE A 147 12.50 16.01 1.39
CA PHE A 147 11.96 14.81 0.75
C PHE A 147 11.32 13.91 1.81
N TYR A 148 10.03 13.66 1.70
CA TYR A 148 9.29 12.73 2.55
C TYR A 148 9.19 11.36 1.88
N ASP A 149 9.81 10.37 2.50
CA ASP A 149 9.78 8.98 2.06
C ASP A 149 8.59 8.26 2.68
N SER A 150 7.49 8.17 1.93
CA SER A 150 6.22 7.58 2.38
C SER A 150 6.35 6.09 2.75
N ASP A 151 7.31 5.36 2.17
CA ASP A 151 7.44 3.90 2.38
C ASP A 151 8.00 3.55 3.76
N ILE A 152 8.80 4.46 4.33
CA ILE A 152 9.47 4.26 5.63
C ILE A 152 9.07 5.32 6.67
N ASP A 153 8.15 6.21 6.30
CA ASP A 153 7.71 7.36 7.10
C ASP A 153 8.89 8.15 7.65
N LEU A 154 9.68 8.76 6.75
CA LEU A 154 10.87 9.52 7.12
C LEU A 154 11.14 10.67 6.14
N CYS A 155 11.16 11.89 6.66
CA CYS A 155 11.61 13.07 5.93
C CYS A 155 13.13 13.25 6.02
N ARG A 156 13.75 13.67 4.92
CA ARG A 156 15.18 14.02 4.84
C ARG A 156 15.36 15.38 4.20
N PHE A 157 16.35 16.10 4.67
CA PHE A 157 16.69 17.43 4.17
C PHE A 157 18.00 17.39 3.40
N SER A 158 18.03 18.06 2.24
CA SER A 158 19.27 18.44 1.58
C SER A 158 19.49 19.92 1.86
N PHE A 159 20.66 20.29 2.38
CA PHE A 159 21.03 21.68 2.57
C PHE A 159 21.68 22.23 1.30
N ALA A 160 21.52 23.52 1.06
CA ALA A 160 22.20 24.21 -0.02
C ALA A 160 23.68 24.41 0.34
N ASP A 161 24.57 24.26 -0.64
CA ASP A 161 25.98 24.64 -0.50
C ASP A 161 26.08 26.18 -0.43
N HIS A 162 25.90 26.72 0.76
CA HIS A 162 26.01 28.14 1.05
C HIS A 162 26.97 28.39 2.21
N ASP A 163 27.89 29.33 2.02
CA ASP A 163 28.68 29.91 3.11
C ASP A 163 27.72 30.48 4.17
N GLY A 164 27.87 30.07 5.44
CA GLY A 164 27.14 30.64 6.57
C GLY A 164 25.97 29.83 7.13
N LEU A 165 25.87 28.52 6.87
CA LEU A 165 25.05 27.62 7.69
C LEU A 165 25.76 27.36 9.03
N ASP A 166 25.50 28.24 10.00
CA ASP A 166 26.01 28.11 11.37
C ASP A 166 25.08 27.27 12.27
N ASP A 167 25.55 26.91 13.46
CA ASP A 167 24.79 26.09 14.42
C ASP A 167 23.44 26.72 14.78
N ALA A 168 23.38 28.05 14.93
CA ALA A 168 22.14 28.76 15.23
C ALA A 168 21.11 28.67 14.10
N SER A 169 21.56 28.64 12.84
CA SER A 169 20.69 28.43 11.69
C SER A 169 20.25 26.98 11.57
N ARG A 170 21.13 26.02 11.90
CA ARG A 170 20.78 24.60 11.99
C ARG A 170 19.72 24.33 13.06
N ASP A 171 19.85 24.93 14.24
CA ASP A 171 18.89 24.81 15.34
C ASP A 171 17.51 25.32 14.92
N ARG A 172 17.45 26.45 14.21
CA ARG A 172 16.19 26.99 13.68
C ARG A 172 15.55 26.09 12.63
N ILE A 173 16.34 25.45 11.76
CA ILE A 173 15.82 24.46 10.81
C ILE A 173 15.30 23.24 11.56
N PHE A 174 16.05 22.76 12.55
CA PHE A 174 15.64 21.65 13.40
C PHE A 174 14.32 21.95 14.12
N ASP A 175 14.17 23.14 14.70
CA ASP A 175 12.94 23.57 15.37
C ASP A 175 11.75 23.63 14.42
N ALA A 176 11.95 24.12 13.19
CA ALA A 176 10.91 24.09 12.17
C ALA A 176 10.50 22.65 11.84
N ALA A 177 11.47 21.76 11.59
CA ALA A 177 11.20 20.35 11.32
C ALA A 177 10.50 19.65 12.51
N ARG A 178 10.94 19.93 13.74
CA ARG A 178 10.40 19.33 14.96
C ARG A 178 8.94 19.72 15.22
N LYS A 179 8.52 20.90 14.77
CA LYS A 179 7.14 21.39 14.89
C LYS A 179 6.20 20.75 13.90
N THR A 180 6.65 20.48 12.67
CA THR A 180 5.74 20.15 11.57
C THR A 180 5.90 18.73 11.03
N ILE A 181 7.11 18.17 11.09
CA ILE A 181 7.42 16.89 10.46
C ILE A 181 7.34 15.75 11.48
N THR A 182 6.43 14.79 11.29
CA THR A 182 6.19 13.68 12.22
C THR A 182 7.43 12.85 12.48
N ARG A 183 8.22 12.57 11.44
CA ARG A 183 9.47 11.83 11.59
C ARG A 183 10.50 12.29 10.56
N PHE A 184 11.68 12.69 11.04
CA PHE A 184 12.72 13.25 10.17
C PHE A 184 14.12 12.86 10.60
N GLU A 185 15.02 12.81 9.63
CA GLU A 185 16.45 12.66 9.83
C GLU A 185 17.11 14.04 9.90
N PHE A 186 17.95 14.25 10.92
CA PHE A 186 18.78 15.43 11.07
C PHE A 186 20.13 15.02 11.68
N ASP A 187 21.24 15.42 11.07
CA ASP A 187 22.59 15.05 11.52
C ASP A 187 22.81 13.54 11.76
N GLY A 188 22.26 12.72 10.86
CA GLY A 188 22.39 11.26 10.91
C GLY A 188 21.61 10.60 12.05
N ARG A 189 20.70 11.33 12.71
CA ARG A 189 19.80 10.81 13.74
C ARG A 189 18.35 11.01 13.34
N ILE A 190 17.49 10.08 13.75
CA ILE A 190 16.05 10.17 13.50
C ILE A 190 15.36 10.77 14.72
N TYR A 191 14.53 11.76 14.49
CA TYR A 191 13.72 12.43 15.48
C TYR A 191 12.24 12.26 15.17
N GLN A 192 11.40 12.30 16.20
CA GLN A 192 9.95 12.41 16.05
C GLN A 192 9.55 13.86 16.29
N GLY A 193 8.82 14.43 15.34
CA GLY A 193 8.27 15.78 15.36
C GLY A 193 6.74 15.78 15.23
N GLY A 194 6.20 16.91 14.78
CA GLY A 194 4.76 17.09 14.61
C GLY A 194 4.01 17.21 15.94
N ILE A 195 2.79 17.72 15.87
CA ILE A 195 1.80 17.55 16.94
C ILE A 195 1.25 16.12 16.77
N PRO A 196 1.18 15.29 17.83
CA PRO A 196 0.54 13.99 17.73
C PRO A 196 -0.85 14.17 17.12
N PRO A 197 -1.26 13.38 16.12
CA PRO A 197 -2.66 13.40 15.70
C PRO A 197 -3.51 13.18 16.95
N GLU A 198 -4.55 13.99 17.14
CA GLU A 198 -5.50 13.76 18.22
C GLU A 198 -5.89 12.29 18.17
N SER A 199 -5.68 11.59 19.29
CA SER A 199 -6.08 10.20 19.43
C SER A 199 -7.58 10.14 19.17
N ASP A 200 -7.98 9.60 18.01
CA ASP A 200 -9.37 9.25 17.73
C ASP A 200 -9.83 8.29 18.84
N GLY A 201 -10.55 8.85 19.82
CA GLY A 201 -11.21 8.14 20.91
C GLY A 201 -12.59 7.63 20.52
#